data_AF-A0A9R1WZG8-F1
#
_entry.id   AF-A0A9R1WZG8-F1
#
_cell.length_a   1.000
_cell.length_b   1.000
_cell.length_c   1.000
_cell.angle_alpha   90.00
_cell.angle_beta   90.00
_cell.angle_gamma   90.00
#
_symmetry.space_group_name_H-M   'P 1'
#
loop_
_entity.id
_entity.type
_entity.pdbx_description
1 polymer ?
#
loop_
_entity_poly.entity_id
_entity_poly.type
_entity_poly.pdbx_seq_one_letter_code
_entity_poly.pdbx_strand_id
1 'polypeptide(L)'
;MYKGPINGFLNGPDLVSKFAASMALKHPQNIDYSVQLLDQCENPSVFDLNSLIRVYSKSSTTEKIFDFYKRSVKSNHKPDNYLFTFLIKSTAQLVDKNFGLAVHGTALKYALDQDPHAQSGLINLYAEMGSLRDL
;
A
#
# COMPACT_ATOMS: atom_id res chain seq x y z
N MET A 1 30.44 35.73 0.26
CA MET A 1 29.01 35.36 0.16
C MET A 1 28.86 34.21 -0.84
N TYR A 2 28.89 32.97 -0.37
CA TYR A 2 28.67 31.80 -1.23
C TYR A 2 27.17 31.56 -1.38
N LYS A 3 26.62 31.80 -2.57
CA LYS A 3 25.32 31.26 -2.96
C LYS A 3 25.54 29.85 -3.51
N GLY A 4 25.49 28.85 -2.63
CA GLY A 4 25.42 27.45 -3.05
C GLY A 4 24.05 27.15 -3.66
N PRO A 5 23.95 26.24 -4.65
CA PRO A 5 22.68 25.91 -5.27
C PRO A 5 21.75 25.27 -4.24
N ILE A 6 20.53 25.79 -4.16
CA ILE A 6 19.43 25.29 -3.30
C ILE A 6 18.97 23.88 -3.75
N ASN A 7 19.58 23.33 -4.81
CA ASN A 7 19.26 22.03 -5.41
C ASN A 7 19.71 20.82 -4.57
N GLY A 8 20.49 21.00 -3.49
CA GLY A 8 20.91 19.89 -2.63
C GLY A 8 19.76 19.25 -1.82
N PHE A 9 18.71 20.01 -1.51
CA PHE A 9 17.59 19.54 -0.69
C PHE A 9 16.51 18.77 -1.48
N LEU A 10 16.50 18.82 -2.81
CA LEU A 10 15.49 18.12 -3.63
C LEU A 10 16.05 16.94 -4.42
N ASN A 11 17.36 16.71 -4.36
CA ASN A 11 18.02 15.61 -5.08
C ASN A 11 18.13 14.31 -4.27
N GLY A 12 17.59 14.28 -3.05
CA GLY A 12 17.43 13.03 -2.32
C GLY A 12 16.16 12.31 -2.82
N PRO A 13 16.23 11.09 -3.39
CA PRO A 13 15.04 10.32 -3.76
C PRO A 13 14.04 10.21 -2.59
N ASP A 14 14.56 10.21 -1.36
CA ASP A 14 13.79 10.23 -0.10
C ASP A 14 12.99 11.52 0.16
N LEU A 15 13.45 12.69 -0.30
CA LEU A 15 12.74 13.95 -0.09
C LEU A 15 11.62 14.16 -1.12
N VAL A 16 11.84 13.73 -2.36
CA VAL A 16 10.82 13.74 -3.41
C VAL A 16 9.69 12.78 -3.05
N SER A 17 10.03 11.58 -2.57
CA SER A 17 9.03 10.60 -2.15
C SER A 17 8.19 11.11 -0.96
N LYS A 18 8.84 11.67 0.07
CA LYS A 18 8.16 12.27 1.23
C LYS A 18 7.28 13.46 0.86
N PHE A 19 7.74 14.29 -0.09
CA PHE A 19 6.94 15.39 -0.61
C PHE A 19 5.70 14.87 -1.34
N ALA A 20 5.85 13.90 -2.24
CA ALA A 20 4.75 13.28 -2.97
C ALA A 20 3.75 12.60 -2.01
N ALA A 21 4.24 11.88 -1.01
CA ALA A 21 3.43 11.27 0.05
C ALA A 21 2.62 12.32 0.83
N SER A 22 3.27 13.42 1.21
CA SER A 22 2.63 14.54 1.91
C SER A 22 1.57 15.24 1.05
N MET A 23 1.85 15.41 -0.25
CA MET A 23 0.92 15.96 -1.22
C MET A 23 -0.31 15.08 -1.39
N ALA A 24 -0.13 13.76 -1.50
CA ALA A 24 -1.24 12.81 -1.58
C ALA A 24 -2.18 12.94 -0.37
N LEU A 25 -1.60 13.04 0.85
CA LEU A 25 -2.38 13.17 2.08
C LEU A 25 -3.13 14.51 2.20
N LYS A 26 -2.50 15.63 1.82
CA LYS A 26 -3.08 16.98 1.96
C LYS A 26 -3.99 17.38 0.80
N HIS A 27 -3.75 16.83 -0.39
CA HIS A 27 -4.47 17.15 -1.62
C HIS A 27 -4.87 15.86 -2.37
N PRO A 28 -5.81 15.06 -1.83
CA PRO A 28 -6.26 13.79 -2.41
C PRO A 28 -6.71 13.87 -3.87
N GLN A 29 -7.24 15.03 -4.29
CA GLN A 29 -7.65 15.30 -5.67
C GLN A 29 -6.50 15.20 -6.70
N ASN A 30 -5.26 15.31 -6.24
CA ASN A 30 -4.05 15.25 -7.06
C ASN A 30 -3.26 13.95 -6.82
N ILE A 31 -3.94 12.88 -6.39
CA ILE A 31 -3.27 11.61 -6.09
C ILE A 31 -2.53 11.03 -7.29
N ASP A 32 -3.08 11.17 -8.51
CA ASP A 32 -2.43 10.62 -9.71
C ASP A 32 -1.06 11.26 -9.96
N TYR A 33 -0.93 12.57 -9.72
CA TYR A 33 0.35 13.26 -9.79
C TYR A 33 1.32 12.80 -8.70
N SER A 34 0.82 12.59 -7.48
CA SER A 34 1.64 12.08 -6.37
C SER A 34 2.15 10.66 -6.65
N VAL A 35 1.33 9.82 -7.29
CA VAL A 35 1.72 8.46 -7.72
C VAL A 35 2.77 8.51 -8.80
N GLN A 36 2.63 9.38 -9.82
CA GLN A 36 3.64 9.55 -10.86
C GLN A 36 5.00 9.97 -10.29
N LEU A 37 5.02 10.86 -9.30
CA LEU A 37 6.27 11.23 -8.61
C LEU A 37 6.87 10.07 -7.81
N LEU A 38 6.03 9.26 -7.16
CA LEU A 38 6.48 8.08 -6.44
C LEU A 38 6.94 6.94 -7.36
N ASP A 39 6.38 6.82 -8.56
CA ASP A 39 6.79 5.85 -9.58
C ASP A 39 8.21 6.11 -10.10
N GLN A 40 8.69 7.35 -10.01
CA GLN A 40 10.07 7.73 -10.35
C GLN A 40 11.07 7.38 -9.22
N CYS A 41 10.58 6.96 -8.05
CA CYS A 41 11.41 6.60 -6.91
C CYS A 41 11.74 5.11 -6.95
N GLU A 42 13.02 4.78 -7.05
CA GLU A 42 13.49 3.39 -7.17
C GLU A 42 13.18 2.56 -5.92
N ASN A 43 13.13 3.19 -4.74
CA ASN A 43 12.79 2.57 -3.46
C ASN A 43 11.93 3.51 -2.60
N PRO A 44 10.59 3.56 -2.80
CA PRO A 44 9.71 4.33 -1.93
C PRO A 44 9.71 3.76 -0.50
N SER A 45 9.70 4.63 0.50
CA SER A 45 9.68 4.21 1.91
C SER A 45 8.30 3.65 2.30
N VAL A 46 8.25 2.88 3.39
CA VAL A 46 6.97 2.39 3.97
C VAL A 46 6.02 3.56 4.27
N PHE A 47 6.54 4.72 4.69
CA PHE A 47 5.73 5.92 4.91
C PHE A 47 5.08 6.43 3.63
N ASP A 48 5.85 6.52 2.54
CA ASP A 48 5.36 7.00 1.25
C ASP A 48 4.27 6.08 0.73
N LEU A 49 4.56 4.80 0.89
CA LEU A 49 3.68 3.72 0.57
C LEU A 49 2.33 3.88 1.34
N ASN A 50 2.38 3.91 2.67
CA ASN A 50 1.20 4.02 3.54
C ASN A 50 0.37 5.28 3.27
N SER A 51 1.01 6.35 2.86
CA SER A 51 0.36 7.61 2.52
C SER A 51 -0.59 7.45 1.33
N LEU A 52 -0.16 6.78 0.25
CA LEU A 52 -1.01 6.50 -0.90
C LEU A 52 -2.19 5.60 -0.54
N ILE A 53 -1.92 4.54 0.22
CA ILE A 53 -2.97 3.62 0.69
C ILE A 53 -4.02 4.36 1.49
N ARG A 54 -3.62 5.26 2.38
CA ARG A 54 -4.56 6.04 3.19
C ARG A 54 -5.47 6.92 2.35
N VAL A 55 -4.98 7.43 1.23
CA VAL A 55 -5.79 8.21 0.30
C VAL A 55 -6.69 7.30 -0.53
N TYR A 56 -6.17 6.19 -1.07
CA TYR A 56 -6.97 5.21 -1.81
C TYR A 56 -8.03 4.53 -0.95
N SER A 57 -7.80 4.37 0.35
CA SER A 57 -8.80 3.86 1.30
C SER A 57 -10.02 4.74 1.49
N LYS A 58 -9.90 6.01 1.08
CA LYS A 58 -10.99 6.98 1.08
C LYS A 58 -11.55 7.21 -0.32
N SER A 59 -10.94 6.63 -1.36
CA SER A 59 -11.44 6.68 -2.73
C SER A 59 -12.03 5.32 -3.12
N SER A 60 -12.85 5.30 -4.18
CA SER A 60 -13.43 4.07 -4.75
C SER A 60 -12.45 3.29 -5.64
N THR A 61 -11.14 3.57 -5.56
CA THR A 61 -10.15 3.11 -6.55
C THR A 61 -9.39 1.89 -6.05
N THR A 62 -10.08 0.74 -6.04
CA THR A 62 -9.55 -0.52 -5.50
C THR A 62 -8.35 -1.05 -6.29
N GLU A 63 -8.30 -0.81 -7.61
CA GLU A 63 -7.30 -1.39 -8.52
C GLU A 63 -5.85 -0.95 -8.24
N LYS A 64 -5.65 0.34 -7.93
CA LYS A 64 -4.29 0.91 -7.75
C LYS A 64 -3.58 0.38 -6.50
N ILE A 65 -4.34 -0.16 -5.54
CA ILE A 65 -3.81 -0.78 -4.32
C ILE A 65 -3.10 -2.09 -4.66
N PHE A 66 -3.49 -2.79 -5.72
CA PHE A 66 -2.84 -4.04 -6.10
C PHE A 66 -1.50 -3.83 -6.75
N ASP A 67 -1.39 -2.84 -7.63
CA ASP A 67 -0.10 -2.48 -8.22
C ASP A 67 0.89 -2.07 -7.14
N PHE A 68 0.39 -1.34 -6.16
CA PHE A 68 1.13 -0.99 -4.98
C PHE A 68 1.55 -2.21 -4.14
N TYR A 69 0.62 -3.11 -3.83
CA TYR A 69 0.90 -4.33 -3.06
C TYR A 69 1.98 -5.18 -3.73
N LYS A 70 1.88 -5.35 -5.05
CA LYS A 70 2.91 -6.07 -5.85
C LYS A 70 4.30 -5.46 -5.65
N ARG A 71 4.42 -4.12 -5.54
CA ARG A 71 5.70 -3.44 -5.27
C ARG A 71 6.18 -3.65 -3.83
N SER A 72 5.28 -3.60 -2.86
CA SER A 72 5.62 -3.89 -1.45
C SER A 72 6.14 -5.33 -1.28
N VAL A 73 5.47 -6.30 -1.90
CA VAL A 73 5.90 -7.70 -1.91
C VAL A 73 7.25 -7.87 -2.62
N LYS A 74 7.45 -7.23 -3.79
CA LYS A 74 8.72 -7.28 -4.54
C LYS A 74 9.91 -6.72 -3.76
N SER A 75 9.67 -5.68 -2.96
CA SER A 75 10.72 -5.06 -2.13
C SER A 75 10.95 -5.77 -0.79
N ASN A 76 10.28 -6.91 -0.54
CA ASN A 76 10.35 -7.68 0.71
C ASN A 76 10.04 -6.85 1.98
N HIS A 77 9.31 -5.75 1.83
CA HIS A 77 8.86 -4.97 2.97
C HIS A 77 7.64 -5.66 3.59
N LYS A 78 7.66 -5.79 4.93
CA LYS A 78 6.50 -6.24 5.70
C LYS A 78 5.40 -5.16 5.56
N PRO A 79 4.20 -5.50 5.08
CA PRO A 79 3.07 -4.61 5.15
C PRO A 79 2.77 -4.27 6.61
N ASP A 80 2.49 -3.01 6.90
CA ASP A 80 1.96 -2.67 8.22
C ASP A 80 0.51 -3.18 8.38
N ASN A 81 0.03 -3.21 9.62
CA ASN A 81 -1.31 -3.73 9.91
C ASN A 81 -2.42 -2.92 9.21
N TYR A 82 -2.21 -1.63 8.98
CA TYR A 82 -3.18 -0.76 8.32
C TYR A 82 -3.32 -1.13 6.84
N LEU A 83 -2.19 -1.22 6.12
CA LEU A 83 -2.09 -1.67 4.75
C LEU A 83 -2.68 -3.07 4.60
N PHE A 84 -2.32 -3.98 5.50
CA PHE A 84 -2.79 -5.36 5.43
C PHE A 84 -4.31 -5.47 5.60
N THR A 85 -4.87 -4.77 6.60
CA THR A 85 -6.33 -4.72 6.82
C THR A 85 -7.04 -4.15 5.59
N PHE A 86 -6.47 -3.09 5.02
CA PHE A 86 -7.05 -2.46 3.85
C PHE A 86 -6.98 -3.35 2.60
N LEU A 87 -5.87 -4.05 2.39
CA LEU A 87 -5.73 -5.04 1.31
C LEU A 87 -6.78 -6.14 1.40
N ILE A 88 -6.97 -6.71 2.58
CA ILE A 88 -8.00 -7.72 2.82
C ILE A 88 -9.37 -7.18 2.41
N LYS A 89 -9.74 -5.99 2.90
CA LYS A 89 -11.05 -5.37 2.61
C LYS A 89 -11.24 -5.14 1.12
N SER A 90 -10.25 -4.56 0.45
CA SER A 90 -10.25 -4.31 -0.99
C SER A 90 -10.36 -5.60 -1.80
N THR A 91 -9.68 -6.66 -1.39
CA THR A 91 -9.74 -7.95 -2.07
C THR A 91 -11.09 -8.63 -1.90
N ALA A 92 -11.62 -8.59 -0.67
CA ALA A 92 -12.92 -9.16 -0.36
C ALA A 92 -14.02 -8.52 -1.23
N GLN A 93 -13.95 -7.22 -1.49
CA GLN A 93 -14.88 -6.50 -2.36
C GLN A 93 -14.80 -6.91 -3.84
N LEU A 94 -13.63 -7.34 -4.32
CA LEU A 94 -13.46 -7.76 -5.71
C LEU A 94 -13.76 -9.24 -5.93
N VAL A 95 -13.74 -10.03 -4.86
CA VAL A 95 -13.98 -11.48 -4.91
C VAL A 95 -12.98 -12.19 -5.85
N ASP A 96 -11.77 -11.62 -6.01
CA ASP A 96 -10.69 -12.22 -6.79
C ASP A 96 -9.95 -13.27 -5.96
N LYS A 97 -10.15 -14.55 -6.28
CA LYS A 97 -9.55 -15.69 -5.58
C LYS A 97 -8.03 -15.71 -5.67
N ASN A 98 -7.46 -15.41 -6.83
CA ASN A 98 -6.00 -15.44 -7.00
C ASN A 98 -5.36 -14.38 -6.11
N PHE A 99 -6.00 -13.22 -6.03
CA PHE A 99 -5.53 -12.14 -5.18
C PHE A 99 -5.75 -12.45 -3.69
N GLY A 100 -6.89 -13.03 -3.32
CA GLY A 100 -7.17 -13.47 -1.95
C GLY A 100 -6.13 -14.46 -1.42
N LEU A 101 -5.76 -15.45 -2.24
CA LEU A 101 -4.68 -16.40 -1.92
C LEU A 101 -3.32 -15.71 -1.79
N ALA A 102 -3.01 -14.73 -2.64
CA ALA A 102 -1.78 -13.97 -2.53
C ALA A 102 -1.72 -13.16 -1.22
N VAL A 103 -2.83 -12.53 -0.82
CA VAL A 103 -2.94 -11.77 0.44
C VAL A 103 -2.78 -12.71 1.64
N HIS A 104 -3.42 -13.88 1.64
CA HIS A 104 -3.23 -14.88 2.69
C HIS A 104 -1.76 -15.36 2.75
N GLY A 105 -1.14 -15.64 1.60
CA GLY A 105 0.29 -15.99 1.54
C GLY A 105 1.19 -14.92 2.14
N THR A 106 0.90 -13.64 1.92
CA THR A 106 1.60 -12.53 2.59
C THR A 106 1.36 -12.52 4.10
N ALA A 107 0.15 -12.86 4.55
CA ALA A 107 -0.15 -12.97 5.97
C ALA A 107 0.80 -13.95 6.66
N LEU A 108 0.91 -15.16 6.09
CA LEU A 108 1.77 -16.24 6.59
C LEU A 108 3.25 -15.83 6.51
N LYS A 109 3.68 -15.24 5.39
CA LYS A 109 5.08 -14.82 5.17
C LYS A 109 5.58 -13.86 6.26
N TYR A 110 4.72 -12.96 6.74
CA TYR A 110 5.10 -11.92 7.71
C TYR A 110 4.54 -12.16 9.12
N ALA A 111 4.02 -13.36 9.38
CA ALA A 111 3.36 -13.75 10.64
C ALA A 111 2.25 -12.77 11.06
N LEU A 112 1.51 -12.24 10.09
CA LEU A 112 0.35 -11.36 10.33
C LEU A 112 -0.89 -12.17 10.68
N ASP A 113 -0.94 -13.45 10.32
CA ASP A 113 -1.99 -14.40 10.70
C ASP A 113 -2.11 -14.64 12.22
N GLN A 114 -1.14 -14.16 13.00
CA GLN A 114 -1.17 -14.18 14.47
C GLN A 114 -1.88 -12.95 15.07
N ASP A 115 -2.14 -11.92 14.27
CA ASP A 115 -2.86 -10.73 14.69
C ASP A 115 -4.39 -10.98 14.61
N PRO A 116 -5.16 -10.78 15.69
CA PRO A 116 -6.60 -11.05 15.69
C PRO A 116 -7.40 -10.22 14.68
N HIS A 117 -6.95 -9.01 14.35
CA HIS A 117 -7.59 -8.17 13.33
C HIS A 117 -7.33 -8.73 11.93
N ALA A 118 -6.10 -9.17 11.67
CA ALA A 118 -5.75 -9.87 10.43
C ALA A 118 -6.54 -11.18 10.27
N GLN A 119 -6.67 -11.98 11.32
CA GLN A 119 -7.48 -13.22 11.31
C GLN A 119 -8.94 -12.94 10.97
N SER A 120 -9.55 -11.97 11.66
CA SER A 120 -10.94 -11.55 11.39
C SER A 120 -11.11 -11.07 9.95
N GLY A 121 -10.12 -10.34 9.44
CA GLY A 121 -10.07 -9.91 8.05
C GLY A 121 -10.02 -11.08 7.07
N LEU A 122 -9.14 -12.06 7.30
CA LEU A 122 -9.02 -13.25 6.44
C LEU A 122 -10.31 -14.07 6.44
N ILE A 123 -10.98 -14.23 7.59
CA ILE A 123 -12.30 -14.88 7.65
C ILE A 123 -13.28 -14.15 6.74
N ASN A 124 -13.37 -12.83 6.82
CA ASN A 124 -14.26 -12.05 5.96
C ASN A 124 -13.91 -12.20 4.48
N LEU A 125 -12.62 -12.15 4.14
CA LEU A 125 -12.14 -12.36 2.78
C LEU A 125 -12.60 -13.70 2.21
N TYR A 126 -12.41 -14.80 2.96
CA TYR A 126 -12.81 -16.13 2.52
C TYR A 126 -14.33 -16.34 2.52
N ALA A 127 -15.07 -15.65 3.39
CA ALA A 127 -16.53 -15.59 3.36
C ALA A 127 -17.05 -14.97 2.06
N GLU A 128 -16.53 -13.79 1.69
CA GLU A 128 -16.91 -13.10 0.44
C GLU A 128 -16.52 -13.91 -0.81
N MET A 129 -15.42 -14.67 -0.75
CA MET A 129 -15.01 -15.59 -1.82
C MET A 129 -15.81 -16.92 -1.86
N GLY A 130 -16.74 -17.13 -0.93
CA GLY A 130 -17.49 -18.38 -0.80
C GLY A 130 -16.60 -19.60 -0.56
N SER A 131 -15.41 -19.39 0.03
CA SER A 131 -14.32 -20.37 0.10
C SER A 131 -13.82 -20.57 1.54
N LEU A 132 -14.67 -20.36 2.56
CA LEU A 132 -14.31 -20.50 3.99
C LEU A 132 -13.63 -21.81 4.40
N ARG A 133 -13.75 -22.86 3.59
CA ARG A 133 -13.09 -24.16 3.82
C ARG A 133 -11.60 -24.15 3.47
N ASP A 134 -11.16 -23.12 2.75
CA ASP A 134 -9.79 -22.94 2.25
C ASP A 134 -8.98 -21.95 3.12
N LEU A 135 -9.55 -21.49 4.24
CA LEU A 135 -8.89 -20.68 5.27
C LEU A 135 -8.10 -21.58 6.23
#